data_AF-A0A2T8HEU5-F1
#
_entry.id   AF-A0A2T8HEU5-F1
#
_cell.length_a   1.000
_cell.length_b   1.000
_cell.length_c   1.000
_cell.angle_alpha   90.00
_cell.angle_beta   90.00
_cell.angle_gamma   90.00
#
_symmetry.space_group_name_H-M   'P 1'
#
loop_
_entity.id
_entity.type
_entity.pdbx_description
1 polymer ?
#
loop_
_entity_poly.entity_id
_entity_poly.type
_entity_poly.pdbx_seq_one_letter_code
_entity_poly.pdbx_strand_id
1 'polypeptide(L)' 'MTQSEMEEAVTKVGGVGGMTVNERLYITGLMDEYDNAIKRDKHKAKTILTLLGVDRDSVDEIVT' A
#
# COMPACT_ATOMS: atom_id res chain seq x y z
N MET A 1 8.17 4.36 -7.80
CA MET A 1 8.86 3.13 -7.32
C MET A 1 8.54 1.94 -8.21
N THR A 2 9.47 0.99 -8.30
CA THR A 2 9.25 -0.35 -8.91
C THR A 2 8.61 -1.29 -7.90
N GLN A 3 8.02 -2.41 -8.37
CA GLN A 3 7.31 -3.36 -7.50
C GLN A 3 8.24 -3.94 -6.42
N SER A 4 9.49 -4.27 -6.78
CA SER A 4 10.49 -4.80 -5.84
C SER A 4 10.91 -3.81 -4.75
N GLU A 5 10.98 -2.51 -5.05
CA GLU A 5 11.25 -1.50 -4.01
C GLU A 5 10.11 -1.38 -3.00
N MET A 6 8.86 -1.58 -3.45
CA MET A 6 7.70 -1.58 -2.57
C MET A 6 7.71 -2.80 -1.65
N GLU A 7 8.02 -3.99 -2.19
CA GLU A 7 8.13 -5.23 -1.44
C GLU A 7 9.21 -5.15 -0.35
N GLU A 8 10.37 -4.59 -0.67
CA GLU A 8 11.45 -4.38 0.29
C GLU A 8 11.04 -3.38 1.38
N ALA A 9 10.38 -2.29 1.00
CA ALA A 9 9.87 -1.30 1.95
C ALA A 9 8.88 -1.92 2.94
N VAL A 10 7.92 -2.74 2.47
CA VAL A 10 6.97 -3.42 3.36
C VAL A 10 7.67 -4.44 4.25
N THR A 11 8.58 -5.24 3.70
CA THR A 11 9.31 -6.27 4.47
C THR A 11 10.11 -5.65 5.62
N LYS A 12 10.63 -4.43 5.42
CA LYS A 12 11.40 -3.69 6.42
C LYS A 12 10.58 -3.18 7.61
N VAL A 13 9.26 -3.02 7.46
CA VAL A 13 8.39 -2.46 8.51
C VAL A 13 8.09 -3.45 9.64
N GLY A 14 8.39 -4.73 9.48
CA GLY A 14 8.58 -5.64 10.63
C GLY A 14 7.37 -5.72 11.57
N GLY A 15 6.19 -6.06 11.02
CA GLY A 15 4.98 -6.32 11.80
C GLY A 15 4.01 -5.13 11.84
N VAL A 16 2.89 -5.30 11.15
CA VAL A 16 1.84 -4.28 10.94
C VAL A 16 0.61 -4.49 11.83
N GLY A 17 0.74 -5.31 12.88
CA GLY A 17 -0.35 -5.62 13.80
C GLY A 17 -0.74 -4.38 14.63
N GLY A 18 -1.99 -3.91 14.44
CA GLY A 18 -2.53 -2.76 15.16
C GLY A 18 -2.38 -1.41 14.44
N MET A 19 -1.74 -1.37 13.27
CA MET A 19 -1.61 -0.15 12.46
C MET A 19 -2.71 -0.06 11.40
N THR A 20 -3.24 1.14 11.22
CA THR A 20 -4.13 1.50 10.10
C THR A 20 -3.37 1.50 8.77
N VAL A 21 -4.10 1.39 7.66
CA VAL A 21 -3.51 1.38 6.30
C VAL A 21 -2.67 2.64 6.03
N ASN A 22 -3.17 3.80 6.44
CA ASN A 22 -2.47 5.08 6.25
C ASN A 22 -1.14 5.12 7.01
N GLU A 23 -1.08 4.58 8.22
CA GLU A 23 0.16 4.52 8.99
C GLU A 23 1.18 3.61 8.31
N ARG A 24 0.75 2.46 7.76
CA ARG A 24 1.65 1.58 7.02
C ARG A 24 2.19 2.27 5.76
N LEU A 25 1.31 2.92 4.99
CA LEU A 25 1.69 3.71 3.81
C LEU A 25 2.74 4.78 4.15
N TYR A 26 2.56 5.45 5.28
CA TYR A 26 3.49 6.47 5.75
C TYR A 26 4.85 5.87 6.14
N ILE A 27 4.85 4.80 6.95
CA ILE A 27 6.09 4.16 7.42
C ILE A 27 6.87 3.52 6.27
N THR A 28 6.19 2.93 5.29
CA THR A 28 6.83 2.36 4.10
C THR A 28 7.26 3.40 3.07
N GLY A 29 6.88 4.68 3.25
CA GLY A 29 7.11 5.74 2.26
C GLY A 29 6.32 5.55 0.96
N LEU A 30 5.25 4.75 0.99
CA LEU A 30 4.41 4.45 -0.17
C LEU A 30 3.24 5.44 -0.31
N MET A 31 3.08 6.36 0.64
CA MET A 31 1.95 7.29 0.68
C MET A 31 1.84 8.14 -0.59
N ASP A 32 2.92 8.80 -1.03
CA ASP A 32 2.92 9.59 -2.27
C ASP A 32 2.70 8.73 -3.53
N GLU A 33 3.27 7.52 -3.55
CA GLU A 33 3.11 6.60 -4.68
C GLU A 33 1.67 6.10 -4.78
N TYR A 34 1.05 5.82 -3.64
CA TYR A 34 -0.36 5.41 -3.53
C TYR A 34 -1.30 6.55 -3.92
N ASP A 35 -1.07 7.76 -3.43
CA ASP A 35 -1.92 8.94 -3.75
C ASP A 35 -1.86 9.30 -5.25
N ASN A 36 -0.70 9.10 -5.87
CA ASN A 36 -0.58 9.21 -7.33
C ASN A 36 -1.24 8.02 -8.05
N ALA A 37 -1.11 6.81 -7.53
CA ALA A 37 -1.69 5.61 -8.11
C ALA A 37 -3.22 5.66 -8.09
N ILE A 38 -3.86 6.04 -6.98
CA ILE A 38 -5.33 6.06 -6.90
C ILE A 38 -5.96 7.02 -7.92
N LYS A 39 -5.24 8.08 -8.32
CA LYS A 39 -5.68 9.07 -9.32
C LYS A 39 -5.42 8.65 -10.76
N ARG A 40 -4.35 7.88 -11.02
CA ARG A 40 -3.87 7.60 -12.40
C ARG A 40 -3.93 6.13 -12.78
N ASP A 41 -3.73 5.24 -11.82
CA ASP A 41 -3.59 3.80 -12.00
C ASP A 41 -4.13 3.06 -10.77
N LYS A 42 -5.45 2.81 -10.79
CA LYS A 42 -6.13 2.04 -9.75
C LYS A 42 -5.53 0.64 -9.58
N HIS A 43 -4.98 0.03 -10.63
CA HIS A 43 -4.37 -1.29 -10.51
C HIS A 43 -3.11 -1.24 -9.64
N LYS A 44 -2.27 -0.23 -9.84
CA LYS A 44 -1.10 0.01 -9.00
C LYS A 44 -1.47 0.33 -7.55
N ALA A 45 -2.55 1.07 -7.32
CA ALA A 45 -3.06 1.34 -5.96
C ALA A 45 -3.48 0.05 -5.24
N LYS A 46 -4.18 -0.86 -5.95
CA LYS A 46 -4.55 -2.18 -5.41
C LYS A 46 -3.32 -3.02 -5.07
N THR A 47 -2.29 -3.00 -5.91
CA THR A 47 -1.03 -3.71 -5.66
C THR A 47 -0.35 -3.21 -4.38
N ILE A 48 -0.27 -1.89 -4.18
CA ILE A 48 0.33 -1.29 -2.98
C ILE A 48 -0.42 -1.74 -1.72
N LEU A 49 -1.75 -1.67 -1.71
CA LEU A 49 -2.55 -2.08 -0.55
C LEU A 49 -2.44 -3.59 -0.28
N THR A 50 -2.40 -4.41 -1.33
CA THR A 50 -2.20 -5.86 -1.22
C THR A 50 -0.83 -6.17 -0.60
N LEU A 51 0.23 -5.46 -1.02
CA LEU A 51 1.56 -5.58 -0.44
C LEU A 51 1.56 -5.24 1.05
N LEU A 52 0.81 -4.22 1.47
CA LEU A 52 0.66 -3.82 2.87
C LEU A 52 -0.14 -4.80 3.73
N GLY A 53 -0.62 -5.91 3.15
CA GLY A 53 -1.42 -6.91 3.83
C GLY A 53 -2.84 -6.44 4.14
N VAL A 54 -3.41 -5.60 3.27
CA VAL A 54 -4.82 -5.22 3.31
C VAL A 54 -5.65 -6.28 2.60
N ASP A 55 -6.75 -6.72 3.21
CA ASP A 55 -7.66 -7.69 2.62
C ASP A 55 -8.26 -7.19 1.30
N ARG A 56 -8.45 -8.09 0.35
CA ARG A 56 -8.94 -7.77 -0.99
C ARG A 56 -10.27 -6.99 -0.98
N ASP A 57 -11.20 -7.35 -0.11
CA ASP A 57 -12.47 -6.64 0.05
C ASP A 57 -12.25 -5.19 0.46
N SER A 58 -11.40 -4.94 1.47
CA SER A 58 -11.05 -3.58 1.88
C SER A 58 -10.30 -2.82 0.78
N VAL A 59 -9.42 -3.49 0.02
CA VAL A 59 -8.74 -2.87 -1.13
C VAL A 59 -9.74 -2.38 -2.17
N ASP A 60 -10.77 -3.16 -2.47
CA ASP A 60 -11.79 -2.78 -3.44
C ASP A 60 -12.64 -1.61 -2.93
N GLU A 61 -13.03 -1.63 -1.66
CA GLU A 61 -13.75 -0.51 -1.03
C GLU A 61 -12.95 0.80 -1.04
N ILE A 62 -11.64 0.75 -0.78
CA ILE A 62 -10.78 1.94 -0.73
C ILE A 62 -10.53 2.52 -2.14
N VAL A 63 -10.40 1.66 -3.16
CA VAL A 63 -10.02 2.07 -4.53
C VAL A 63 -11.25 2.27 -5.44
N THR A 64 -12.46 2.05 -4.93
CA THR A 64 -13.74 2.22 -5.67
C THR A 64 -13.89 3.62 -6.28
#